data_AF-A0A950Y017-F1
#
_entry.id   AF-A0A950Y017-F1
#
_cell.length_a   1.000
_cell.length_b   1.000
_cell.length_c   1.000
_cell.angle_alpha   90.00
_cell.angle_beta   90.00
_cell.angle_gamma   90.00
#
_symmetry.space_group_name_H-M   'P 1'
#
loop_
_entity.id
_entity.type
_entity.pdbx_description
1 polymer ?
#
loop_
_entity_poly.entity_id
_entity_poly.type
_entity_poly.pdbx_seq_one_letter_code
_entity_poly.pdbx_strand_id
1 'polypeptide(L)'
;MWLNETVASGMVPWYHFIGGEDGLGADRRWQPLGHEYFNWLARHDAHFVNKRSIANLGVVLSQRTQLFYKPPGTSDVSKYMHGLYYALVEGRFLFDFVHEDDLESQNLSKYQALILPNVALLSDTQCEQLRNYVRSGGSLLATFETSLYDEQGRQRTEFALADVFGIRRAGDIITARGNSNPYLARIERQHEIVQGFSNTDWIPGAQFRIPISPAADPVLTVVPPYPAYPPEVSYPPVPKTDEPAVALRETGQSRLIYLPGDVDGTAWISGNTDLSRLLQNCVRWILKGETPVTIRGEGVIESFAWETKAGIALHLLNYTNPNMHKGWIRDFYAIGEQHVEMRLPDGHRVSAIQLLRQESSVPFERHGDVVAFRVPKIVDYEVVAVV
;
A
#
# COMPACT_ATOMS: atom_id res chain seq x y z
N MET A 1 -10.30 0.28 -18.17
CA MET A 1 -9.70 0.36 -16.82
C MET A 1 -10.61 -0.17 -15.74
N TRP A 2 -11.79 0.40 -15.45
CA TRP A 2 -12.69 -0.15 -14.40
C TRP A 2 -12.95 -1.67 -14.54
N LEU A 3 -13.25 -2.16 -15.76
CA LEU A 3 -13.41 -3.60 -16.02
C LEU A 3 -12.11 -4.40 -15.75
N ASN A 4 -10.95 -3.83 -16.03
CA ASN A 4 -9.62 -4.42 -15.80
C ASN A 4 -9.35 -4.54 -14.29
N GLU A 5 -9.56 -3.46 -13.53
CA GLU A 5 -9.43 -3.41 -12.06
C GLU A 5 -10.35 -4.43 -11.40
N THR A 6 -11.60 -4.50 -11.89
CA THR A 6 -12.60 -5.41 -11.34
C THR A 6 -12.16 -6.87 -11.50
N VAL A 7 -11.77 -7.31 -12.69
CA VAL A 7 -11.31 -8.71 -12.87
C VAL A 7 -9.97 -8.97 -12.18
N ALA A 8 -9.06 -7.99 -12.16
CA ALA A 8 -7.73 -8.15 -11.60
C ALA A 8 -7.75 -8.27 -10.07
N SER A 9 -8.63 -7.52 -9.41
CA SER A 9 -8.91 -7.65 -7.98
C SER A 9 -9.73 -8.89 -7.61
N GLY A 10 -10.09 -9.71 -8.61
CA GLY A 10 -10.82 -10.96 -8.43
C GLY A 10 -12.34 -10.80 -8.29
N MET A 11 -12.88 -9.63 -8.59
CA MET A 11 -14.32 -9.41 -8.67
C MET A 11 -14.89 -9.89 -10.01
N VAL A 12 -16.18 -10.25 -10.01
CA VAL A 12 -16.92 -10.55 -11.23
C VAL A 12 -17.36 -9.23 -11.88
N PRO A 13 -16.99 -8.94 -13.14
CA PRO A 13 -17.35 -7.68 -13.77
C PRO A 13 -18.85 -7.62 -14.04
N TRP A 14 -19.48 -6.51 -13.64
CA TRP A 14 -20.82 -6.13 -14.11
C TRP A 14 -20.71 -5.08 -15.21
N TYR A 15 -21.69 -5.00 -16.10
CA TYR A 15 -21.76 -3.89 -17.05
C TYR A 15 -23.22 -3.57 -17.30
N HIS A 16 -23.66 -2.43 -16.76
CA HIS A 16 -25.07 -2.03 -16.79
C HIS A 16 -25.23 -0.74 -17.59
N PHE A 17 -26.38 -0.64 -18.26
CA PHE A 17 -26.78 0.54 -19.03
C PHE A 17 -27.99 1.18 -18.35
N ILE A 18 -27.90 2.48 -18.07
CA ILE A 18 -29.03 3.27 -17.57
C ILE A 18 -29.67 3.98 -18.77
N GLY A 19 -30.99 3.88 -18.92
CA GLY A 19 -31.74 4.49 -20.03
C GLY A 19 -32.07 3.53 -21.19
N GLY A 20 -32.39 2.28 -20.89
CA GLY A 20 -32.60 1.22 -21.90
C GLY A 20 -33.73 1.43 -22.92
N GLU A 21 -34.67 2.36 -22.68
CA GLU A 21 -35.80 2.62 -23.58
C GLU A 21 -35.36 3.32 -24.88
N ASP A 22 -34.60 4.42 -24.77
CA ASP A 22 -34.04 5.14 -25.93
C ASP A 22 -32.53 4.89 -26.13
N GLY A 23 -31.80 4.64 -25.04
CA GLY A 23 -30.33 4.57 -25.03
C GLY A 23 -29.74 3.34 -25.73
N LEU A 24 -30.45 2.20 -25.76
CA LEU A 24 -30.02 1.01 -26.52
C LEU A 24 -29.98 1.29 -28.03
N GLY A 25 -30.85 2.18 -28.52
CA GLY A 25 -30.91 2.58 -29.91
C GLY A 25 -30.07 3.82 -30.23
N ALA A 26 -30.16 4.85 -29.39
CA ALA A 26 -29.69 6.20 -29.68
C ALA A 26 -28.18 6.42 -29.41
N ASP A 27 -27.59 5.80 -28.38
CA ASP A 27 -26.16 5.91 -28.10
C ASP A 27 -25.51 4.53 -27.95
N ARG A 28 -24.85 4.10 -29.03
CA ARG A 28 -24.22 2.79 -29.11
C ARG A 28 -22.73 2.80 -28.79
N ARG A 29 -22.12 3.95 -28.50
CA ARG A 29 -20.66 4.06 -28.33
C ARG A 29 -20.10 3.18 -27.21
N TRP A 30 -20.93 2.90 -26.20
CA TRP A 30 -20.58 2.11 -25.02
C TRP A 30 -20.71 0.60 -25.26
N GLN A 31 -21.55 0.16 -26.22
CA GLN A 31 -21.88 -1.26 -26.42
C GLN A 31 -20.69 -2.12 -26.87
N PRO A 32 -19.83 -1.69 -27.81
CA PRO A 32 -18.67 -2.46 -28.23
C PRO A 32 -17.73 -2.81 -27.06
N LEU A 33 -17.54 -1.88 -26.12
CA LEU A 33 -16.64 -2.08 -24.97
C LEU A 33 -17.05 -3.32 -24.16
N GLY A 34 -18.32 -3.40 -23.76
CA GLY A 34 -18.83 -4.56 -23.02
C GLY A 34 -18.73 -5.84 -23.85
N HIS A 35 -19.22 -5.80 -25.09
CA HIS A 35 -19.26 -6.98 -25.95
C HIS A 35 -17.85 -7.57 -26.20
N GLU A 36 -16.88 -6.73 -26.55
CA GLU A 36 -15.50 -7.14 -26.79
C GLU A 36 -14.85 -7.68 -25.50
N TYR A 37 -15.06 -7.00 -24.38
CA TYR A 37 -14.44 -7.38 -23.11
C TYR A 37 -14.96 -8.72 -22.58
N PHE A 38 -16.28 -8.93 -22.58
CA PHE A 38 -16.87 -10.20 -22.13
C PHE A 38 -16.55 -11.36 -23.06
N ASN A 39 -16.47 -11.14 -24.38
CA ASN A 39 -16.02 -12.17 -25.31
C ASN A 39 -14.55 -12.56 -25.10
N TRP A 40 -13.69 -11.58 -24.80
CA TRP A 40 -12.29 -11.86 -24.44
C TRP A 40 -12.21 -12.64 -23.11
N LEU A 41 -12.93 -12.20 -22.08
CA LEU A 41 -12.98 -12.85 -20.78
C LEU A 41 -13.44 -14.32 -20.91
N ALA A 42 -14.50 -14.57 -21.69
CA ALA A 42 -15.04 -15.91 -21.92
C ALA A 42 -14.04 -16.87 -22.58
N ARG A 43 -13.15 -16.39 -23.47
CA ARG A 43 -12.10 -17.22 -24.08
C ARG A 43 -11.04 -17.67 -23.08
N HIS A 44 -10.88 -16.91 -21.99
CA HIS A 44 -9.83 -17.12 -20.99
C HIS A 44 -10.38 -17.45 -19.60
N ASP A 45 -11.66 -17.81 -19.49
CA ASP A 45 -12.42 -17.95 -18.24
C ASP A 45 -11.69 -18.73 -17.12
N ALA A 46 -10.99 -19.81 -17.48
CA ALA A 46 -10.26 -20.64 -16.52
C ALA A 46 -9.12 -19.90 -15.76
N HIS A 47 -8.61 -18.79 -16.32
CA HIS A 47 -7.61 -17.92 -15.69
C HIS A 47 -8.23 -16.84 -14.78
N PHE A 48 -9.56 -16.71 -14.75
CA PHE A 48 -10.28 -15.75 -13.91
C PHE A 48 -11.12 -16.43 -12.82
N VAL A 49 -11.15 -17.78 -12.82
CA VAL A 49 -11.70 -18.56 -11.70
C VAL A 49 -10.63 -18.66 -10.60
N ASN A 50 -10.63 -17.66 -9.72
CA ASN A 50 -9.66 -17.52 -8.64
C ASN A 50 -9.90 -18.53 -7.51
N LYS A 51 -8.81 -19.10 -6.98
CA LYS A 51 -8.79 -19.98 -5.80
C LYS A 51 -8.24 -19.26 -4.58
N ARG A 52 -7.14 -18.52 -4.74
CA ARG A 52 -6.42 -17.87 -3.63
C ARG A 52 -5.54 -16.73 -4.13
N SER A 53 -5.48 -15.62 -3.39
CA SER A 53 -4.51 -14.55 -3.63
C SER A 53 -3.09 -15.00 -3.25
N ILE A 54 -2.10 -14.62 -4.08
CA ILE A 54 -0.68 -14.88 -3.86
C ILE A 54 -0.02 -13.81 -2.98
N ALA A 55 -0.70 -12.68 -2.72
CA ALA A 55 -0.17 -11.61 -1.90
C ALA A 55 0.23 -12.09 -0.48
N ASN A 56 1.40 -11.65 -0.02
CA ASN A 56 1.91 -11.89 1.34
C ASN A 56 1.85 -10.63 2.22
N LEU A 57 1.31 -9.52 1.71
CA LEU A 57 1.09 -8.27 2.44
C LEU A 57 -0.40 -8.03 2.61
N GLY A 58 -0.84 -7.72 3.83
CA GLY A 58 -2.22 -7.30 4.09
C GLY A 58 -2.28 -5.83 4.50
N VAL A 59 -3.31 -5.11 4.03
CA VAL A 59 -3.65 -3.76 4.49
C VAL A 59 -4.95 -3.86 5.27
N VAL A 60 -4.93 -3.49 6.55
CA VAL A 60 -6.11 -3.56 7.41
C VAL A 60 -7.08 -2.44 7.03
N LEU A 61 -8.26 -2.81 6.56
CA LEU A 61 -9.36 -1.93 6.26
C LEU A 61 -10.27 -1.83 7.50
N SER A 62 -10.16 -0.72 8.23
CA SER A 62 -11.04 -0.44 9.37
C SER A 62 -12.25 0.37 8.94
N GLN A 63 -13.39 -0.31 8.81
CA GLN A 63 -14.67 0.33 8.50
C GLN A 63 -15.08 1.29 9.62
N ARG A 64 -14.87 0.93 10.89
CA ARG A 64 -15.17 1.80 12.04
C ARG A 64 -14.37 3.09 12.02
N THR A 65 -13.07 3.01 11.70
CA THR A 65 -12.25 4.22 11.53
C THR A 65 -12.82 5.06 10.38
N GLN A 66 -13.11 4.47 9.22
CA GLN A 66 -13.67 5.22 8.08
C GLN A 66 -15.00 5.92 8.40
N LEU A 67 -15.86 5.30 9.22
CA LEU A 67 -17.20 5.82 9.52
C LEU A 67 -17.26 6.77 10.72
N PHE A 68 -16.47 6.54 11.77
CA PHE A 68 -16.68 7.18 13.08
C PHE A 68 -15.51 8.02 13.57
N TYR A 69 -14.30 7.79 13.06
CA TYR A 69 -13.14 8.58 13.47
C TYR A 69 -13.21 10.00 12.89
N LYS A 70 -12.83 10.98 13.71
CA LYS A 70 -12.75 12.39 13.31
C LYS A 70 -11.28 12.77 13.20
N PRO A 71 -10.74 12.87 11.98
CA PRO A 71 -9.35 13.23 11.78
C PRO A 71 -9.10 14.66 12.25
N PRO A 72 -7.89 14.98 12.72
CA PRO A 72 -7.55 16.36 13.04
C PRO A 72 -7.60 17.23 11.78
N GLY A 73 -8.02 18.48 11.95
CA GLY A 73 -8.23 19.42 10.84
C GLY A 73 -9.55 19.21 10.11
N THR A 74 -9.57 19.47 8.80
CA THR A 74 -10.77 19.38 7.95
C THR A 74 -10.61 18.36 6.82
N SER A 75 -9.65 17.44 6.95
CA SER A 75 -9.32 16.47 5.91
C SER A 75 -10.22 15.23 5.96
N ASP A 76 -10.44 14.59 4.81
CA ASP A 76 -11.19 13.35 4.71
C ASP A 76 -10.40 12.15 5.26
N VAL A 77 -11.06 11.20 5.94
CA VAL A 77 -10.42 10.01 6.54
C VAL A 77 -9.82 9.08 5.48
N SER A 78 -10.35 9.07 4.26
CA SER A 78 -9.80 8.26 3.16
C SER A 78 -8.36 8.63 2.79
N LYS A 79 -7.86 9.82 3.17
CA LYS A 79 -6.49 10.26 2.86
C LYS A 79 -5.43 9.24 3.30
N TYR A 80 -5.62 8.60 4.46
CA TYR A 80 -4.66 7.64 4.99
C TYR A 80 -4.58 6.41 4.09
N MET A 81 -5.75 5.92 3.67
CA MET A 81 -5.83 4.78 2.76
C MET A 81 -5.32 5.12 1.36
N HIS A 82 -5.70 6.28 0.80
CA HIS A 82 -5.26 6.71 -0.52
C HIS A 82 -3.75 6.91 -0.59
N GLY A 83 -3.14 7.54 0.41
CA GLY A 83 -1.70 7.75 0.46
C GLY A 83 -0.92 6.46 0.59
N LEU A 84 -1.37 5.54 1.46
CA LEU A 84 -0.75 4.22 1.56
C LEU A 84 -0.92 3.43 0.27
N TYR A 85 -2.14 3.33 -0.28
CA TYR A 85 -2.42 2.62 -1.52
C TYR A 85 -1.54 3.14 -2.66
N TYR A 86 -1.39 4.46 -2.78
CA TYR A 86 -0.52 5.07 -3.77
C TYR A 86 0.94 4.63 -3.60
N ALA A 87 1.47 4.70 -2.37
CA ALA A 87 2.82 4.22 -2.10
C ALA A 87 3.00 2.73 -2.42
N LEU A 88 1.96 1.91 -2.19
CA LEU A 88 2.02 0.48 -2.50
C LEU A 88 2.02 0.20 -4.01
N VAL A 89 1.22 0.94 -4.78
CA VAL A 89 1.17 0.86 -6.25
C VAL A 89 2.50 1.35 -6.85
N GLU A 90 3.04 2.49 -6.41
CA GLU A 90 4.36 2.96 -6.87
C GLU A 90 5.48 1.97 -6.52
N GLY A 91 5.37 1.34 -5.34
CA GLY A 91 6.30 0.33 -4.89
C GLY A 91 6.13 -1.05 -5.54
N ARG A 92 5.07 -1.25 -6.35
CA ARG A 92 4.71 -2.50 -7.04
C ARG A 92 4.56 -3.69 -6.09
N PHE A 93 3.97 -3.44 -4.92
CA PHE A 93 3.67 -4.51 -3.96
C PHE A 93 2.37 -5.22 -4.33
N LEU A 94 2.33 -6.53 -4.09
CA LEU A 94 1.09 -7.29 -4.11
C LEU A 94 0.52 -7.28 -2.70
N PHE A 95 -0.70 -6.78 -2.53
CA PHE A 95 -1.36 -6.71 -1.23
C PHE A 95 -2.84 -7.04 -1.35
N ASP A 96 -3.39 -7.58 -0.27
CA ASP A 96 -4.82 -7.73 -0.08
C ASP A 96 -5.33 -6.69 0.93
N PHE A 97 -6.62 -6.38 0.86
CA PHE A 97 -7.31 -5.74 1.99
C PHE A 97 -7.84 -6.79 2.97
N VAL A 98 -7.57 -6.59 4.25
CA VAL A 98 -8.05 -7.44 5.34
C VAL A 98 -9.05 -6.62 6.15
N HIS A 99 -10.31 -7.06 6.21
CA HIS A 99 -11.30 -6.37 7.03
C HIS A 99 -10.91 -6.44 8.51
N GLU A 100 -11.17 -5.38 9.27
CA GLU A 100 -10.81 -5.32 10.70
C GLU A 100 -11.44 -6.44 11.55
N ASP A 101 -12.53 -7.04 11.11
CA ASP A 101 -13.19 -8.16 11.80
C ASP A 101 -12.60 -9.53 11.43
N ASP A 102 -11.73 -9.60 10.41
CA ASP A 102 -11.12 -10.84 9.92
C ASP A 102 -9.69 -11.05 10.45
N LEU A 103 -9.33 -10.47 11.60
CA LEU A 103 -7.97 -10.51 12.17
C LEU A 103 -7.64 -11.82 12.92
N GLU A 104 -8.42 -12.88 12.73
CA GLU A 104 -8.13 -14.19 13.30
C GLU A 104 -6.87 -14.83 12.69
N SER A 105 -6.13 -15.62 13.49
CA SER A 105 -4.83 -16.18 13.08
C SER A 105 -4.89 -16.99 11.78
N GLN A 106 -5.99 -17.70 11.53
CA GLN A 106 -6.19 -18.48 10.30
C GLN A 106 -6.21 -17.60 9.05
N ASN A 107 -6.86 -16.44 9.12
CA ASN A 107 -6.94 -15.47 8.03
C ASN A 107 -5.62 -14.73 7.84
N LEU A 108 -4.91 -14.47 8.95
CA LEU A 108 -3.66 -13.72 8.93
C LEU A 108 -2.43 -14.57 8.58
N SER A 109 -2.49 -15.89 8.76
CA SER A 109 -1.34 -16.80 8.63
C SER A 109 -0.62 -16.80 7.29
N LYS A 110 -1.31 -16.40 6.21
CA LYS A 110 -0.72 -16.27 4.87
C LYS A 110 0.09 -14.99 4.67
N TYR A 111 -0.14 -13.97 5.50
CA TYR A 111 0.54 -12.69 5.40
C TYR A 111 1.82 -12.70 6.23
N GLN A 112 2.89 -12.18 5.64
CA GLN A 112 4.15 -11.92 6.31
C GLN A 112 4.11 -10.60 7.09
N ALA A 113 3.37 -9.63 6.56
CA ALA A 113 3.21 -8.32 7.17
C ALA A 113 1.78 -7.77 7.03
N LEU A 114 1.34 -7.00 8.03
CA LEU A 114 0.13 -6.19 7.97
C LEU A 114 0.47 -4.71 8.12
N ILE A 115 -0.26 -3.88 7.38
CA ILE A 115 -0.18 -2.42 7.49
C ILE A 115 -1.50 -1.89 8.06
N LEU A 116 -1.39 -1.02 9.05
CA LEU A 116 -2.50 -0.34 9.71
C LEU A 116 -2.40 1.16 9.39
N PRO A 117 -2.96 1.63 8.26
CA PRO A 117 -2.99 3.04 7.90
C PRO A 117 -3.98 3.78 8.79
N ASN A 118 -3.48 4.39 9.86
CA ASN A 118 -4.24 5.10 10.88
C ASN A 118 -5.51 4.36 11.32
N VAL A 119 -5.38 3.07 11.67
CA VAL A 119 -6.51 2.25 12.17
C VAL A 119 -6.81 2.67 13.61
N ALA A 120 -7.45 3.84 13.75
CA ALA A 120 -7.54 4.58 15.00
C ALA A 120 -8.41 3.86 16.04
N LEU A 121 -9.51 3.24 15.60
CA LEU A 121 -10.46 2.54 16.45
C LEU A 121 -10.21 1.03 16.39
N LEU A 122 -9.79 0.44 17.51
CA LEU A 122 -9.62 -1.01 17.67
C LEU A 122 -10.20 -1.48 19.00
N SER A 123 -10.96 -2.57 18.94
CA SER A 123 -11.40 -3.28 20.13
C SER A 123 -10.25 -3.97 20.85
N ASP A 124 -10.43 -4.28 22.13
CA ASP A 124 -9.46 -5.05 22.91
C ASP A 124 -9.21 -6.44 22.27
N THR A 125 -10.26 -7.07 21.73
CA THR A 125 -10.16 -8.35 21.00
C THR A 125 -9.26 -8.24 19.78
N GLN A 126 -9.47 -7.21 18.95
CA GLN A 126 -8.65 -6.98 17.76
C GLN A 126 -7.19 -6.66 18.12
N CYS A 127 -6.97 -5.91 19.21
CA CYS A 127 -5.63 -5.66 19.71
C CYS A 127 -4.94 -6.96 20.12
N GLU A 128 -5.64 -7.89 20.78
CA GLU A 128 -5.09 -9.19 21.16
C GLU A 128 -4.84 -10.11 19.95
N GLN A 129 -5.71 -10.08 18.94
CA GLN A 129 -5.48 -10.76 17.68
C GLN A 129 -4.20 -10.30 16.98
N LEU A 130 -3.96 -8.98 16.92
CA LEU A 130 -2.73 -8.40 16.37
C LEU A 130 -1.49 -8.76 17.21
N ARG A 131 -1.60 -8.81 18.54
CA ARG A 131 -0.52 -9.31 19.41
C ARG A 131 -0.19 -10.77 19.09
N ASN A 132 -1.20 -11.62 18.94
CA ASN A 132 -1.01 -13.04 18.62
C ASN A 132 -0.38 -13.23 17.23
N TYR A 133 -0.78 -12.41 16.25
CA TYR A 133 -0.14 -12.38 14.94
C TYR A 133 1.36 -12.05 15.05
N VAL A 134 1.73 -11.03 15.83
CA VAL A 134 3.14 -10.69 16.08
C VAL A 134 3.87 -11.81 16.82
N ARG A 135 3.28 -12.40 17.87
CA ARG A 135 3.87 -13.54 18.59
C ARG A 135 4.12 -14.74 17.68
N SER A 136 3.35 -14.88 16.61
CA SER A 136 3.49 -15.92 15.59
C SER A 136 4.53 -15.59 14.51
N GLY A 137 5.21 -14.43 14.60
CA GLY A 137 6.24 -14.00 13.66
C GLY A 137 5.78 -13.00 12.60
N GLY A 138 4.51 -12.58 12.63
CA GLY A 138 3.96 -11.57 11.74
C GLY A 138 4.55 -10.18 12.00
N SER A 139 4.76 -9.40 10.93
CA SER A 139 5.32 -8.04 11.01
C SER A 139 4.21 -6.98 10.90
N LEU A 140 4.37 -5.84 11.56
CA LEU A 140 3.38 -4.75 11.57
C LEU A 140 4.00 -3.41 11.20
N LEU A 141 3.29 -2.63 10.38
CA LEU A 141 3.51 -1.20 10.18
C LEU A 141 2.24 -0.46 10.59
N ALA A 142 2.32 0.42 11.58
CA ALA A 142 1.21 1.25 12.01
C ALA A 142 1.56 2.74 11.88
N THR A 143 0.57 3.54 11.51
CA THR A 143 0.71 5.00 11.41
C THR A 143 -0.19 5.73 12.40
N PHE A 144 0.27 6.89 12.84
CA PHE A 144 -0.49 7.93 13.51
C PHE A 144 -1.32 7.45 14.72
N GLU A 145 -2.64 7.61 14.71
CA GLU A 145 -3.53 7.32 15.85
C GLU A 145 -3.90 5.84 15.96
N THR A 146 -3.24 4.95 15.23
CA THR A 146 -3.55 3.51 15.24
C THR A 146 -3.63 2.97 16.68
N SER A 147 -4.77 2.36 17.03
CA SER A 147 -5.10 1.81 18.35
C SER A 147 -5.29 2.81 19.50
N LEU A 148 -5.40 4.11 19.22
CA LEU A 148 -5.60 5.14 20.25
C LEU A 148 -7.04 5.20 20.79
N TYR A 149 -8.00 4.65 20.07
CA TYR A 149 -9.41 4.64 20.44
C TYR A 149 -9.92 3.20 20.58
N ASP A 150 -10.90 3.00 21.46
CA ASP A 150 -11.66 1.76 21.51
C ASP A 150 -12.73 1.70 20.41
N GLU A 151 -13.47 0.58 20.35
CA GLU A 151 -14.49 0.35 19.34
C GLU A 151 -15.72 1.27 19.47
N GLN A 152 -15.89 1.95 20.61
CA GLN A 152 -16.91 2.99 20.80
C GLN A 152 -16.39 4.40 20.49
N GLY A 153 -15.14 4.53 20.02
CA GLY A 153 -14.52 5.81 19.72
C GLY A 153 -14.11 6.60 20.96
N ARG A 154 -13.99 5.95 22.13
CA ARG A 154 -13.45 6.59 23.34
C ARG A 154 -11.94 6.56 23.27
N GLN A 155 -11.32 7.72 23.46
CA GLN A 155 -9.87 7.84 23.44
C GLN A 155 -9.25 7.16 24.66
N ARG A 156 -8.25 6.33 24.42
CA ARG A 156 -7.45 5.67 25.45
C ARG A 156 -6.36 6.62 25.96
N THR A 157 -5.90 6.40 27.18
CA THR A 157 -4.77 7.14 27.75
C THR A 157 -3.45 6.78 27.08
N GLU A 158 -3.32 5.54 26.60
CA GLU A 158 -2.19 4.99 25.87
C GLU A 158 -2.67 4.19 24.66
N PHE A 159 -1.84 4.05 23.62
CA PHE A 159 -2.13 3.20 22.48
C PHE A 159 -2.34 1.76 22.94
N ALA A 160 -3.41 1.12 22.47
CA ALA A 160 -3.68 -0.27 22.85
C ALA A 160 -2.64 -1.26 22.29
N LEU A 161 -1.81 -0.87 21.31
CA LEU A 161 -0.68 -1.65 20.79
C LEU A 161 0.69 -1.08 21.19
N ALA A 162 0.76 -0.18 22.18
CA ALA A 162 2.01 0.42 22.65
C ALA A 162 3.07 -0.63 23.01
N ASP A 163 2.65 -1.72 23.67
CA ASP A 163 3.51 -2.83 24.09
C ASP A 163 4.10 -3.62 22.91
N VAL A 164 3.39 -3.66 21.77
CA VAL A 164 3.85 -4.29 20.54
C VAL A 164 4.99 -3.46 19.95
N PHE A 165 4.75 -2.17 19.72
CA PHE A 165 5.74 -1.29 19.09
C PHE A 165 6.86 -0.83 20.03
N GLY A 166 6.72 -1.06 21.35
CA GLY A 166 7.69 -0.60 22.34
C GLY A 166 7.71 0.92 22.48
N ILE A 167 6.55 1.56 22.32
CA ILE A 167 6.38 3.01 22.39
C ILE A 167 5.58 3.40 23.63
N ARG A 168 5.63 4.68 23.98
CA ARG A 168 4.76 5.29 24.97
C ARG A 168 4.30 6.66 24.47
N ARG A 169 3.02 6.98 24.59
CA ARG A 169 2.50 8.31 24.26
C ARG A 169 3.11 9.35 25.21
N ALA A 170 3.68 10.41 24.63
CA ALA A 170 4.35 11.49 25.37
C ALA A 170 3.64 12.84 25.25
N GLY A 171 2.55 12.93 24.48
CA GLY A 171 1.76 14.15 24.35
C GLY A 171 0.54 14.00 23.46
N ASP A 172 -0.07 15.14 23.15
CA ASP A 172 -1.19 15.26 22.22
C ASP A 172 -0.71 15.51 20.79
N ILE A 173 -1.64 15.48 19.84
CA ILE A 173 -1.36 15.75 18.42
C ILE A 173 -0.76 17.16 18.27
N ILE A 174 0.37 17.23 17.57
CA ILE A 174 1.07 18.45 17.18
C ILE A 174 0.99 18.62 15.67
N THR A 175 0.74 19.86 15.25
CA THR A 175 0.79 20.29 13.85
C THR A 175 1.39 21.69 13.76
N ALA A 176 1.93 22.05 12.59
CA ALA A 176 2.35 23.41 12.32
C ALA A 176 1.16 24.39 12.40
N ARG A 177 1.37 25.56 13.01
CA ARG A 177 0.34 26.60 13.15
C ARG A 177 0.76 27.86 12.41
N GLY A 178 -0.25 28.59 11.91
CA GLY A 178 -0.03 29.86 11.21
C GLY A 178 0.87 29.68 10.00
N ASN A 179 1.81 30.61 9.82
CA ASN A 179 2.74 30.62 8.70
C ASN A 179 4.04 29.85 9.02
N SER A 180 3.91 28.55 9.30
CA SER A 180 5.04 27.67 9.65
C SER A 180 5.11 26.47 8.71
N ASN A 181 6.32 26.04 8.38
CA ASN A 181 6.57 24.74 7.78
C ASN A 181 6.26 23.62 8.78
N PRO A 182 5.82 22.43 8.31
CA PRO A 182 5.73 21.24 9.15
C PRO A 182 7.11 20.85 9.69
N TYR A 183 7.11 19.89 10.62
CA TYR A 183 8.36 19.34 11.13
C TYR A 183 9.15 18.61 10.02
N LEU A 184 10.45 18.40 10.22
CA LEU A 184 11.26 17.52 9.36
C LEU A 184 11.65 16.26 10.14
N ALA A 185 11.77 15.12 9.46
CA ALA A 185 12.36 13.90 10.02
C ALA A 185 13.85 13.89 9.70
N ARG A 186 14.70 14.11 10.70
CA ARG A 186 16.15 14.09 10.56
C ARG A 186 16.69 12.66 10.65
N ILE A 187 17.53 12.31 9.69
CA ILE A 187 18.24 11.03 9.63
C ILE A 187 19.38 11.07 10.64
N GLU A 188 19.31 10.21 11.65
CA GLU A 188 20.34 10.09 12.69
C GLU A 188 21.34 8.98 12.35
N ARG A 189 20.90 7.95 11.64
CA ARG A 189 21.76 6.86 11.17
C ARG A 189 21.21 6.21 9.90
N GLN A 190 22.11 5.53 9.18
CA GLN A 190 21.74 4.72 8.04
C GLN A 190 20.90 3.51 8.47
N HIS A 191 19.89 3.20 7.67
CA HIS A 191 18.97 2.08 7.86
C HIS A 191 18.24 1.81 6.52
N GLU A 192 17.72 0.61 6.31
CA GLU A 192 17.00 0.27 5.07
C GLU A 192 15.79 1.18 4.81
N ILE A 193 15.14 1.68 5.88
CA ILE A 193 13.98 2.59 5.73
C ILE A 193 14.35 3.95 5.11
N VAL A 194 15.62 4.37 5.21
CA VAL A 194 16.11 5.64 4.62
C VAL A 194 16.87 5.42 3.31
N GLN A 195 16.77 4.23 2.71
CA GLN A 195 17.44 3.94 1.45
C GLN A 195 16.98 4.90 0.34
N GLY A 196 17.95 5.56 -0.28
CA GLY A 196 17.71 6.52 -1.37
C GLY A 196 17.65 7.98 -0.95
N PHE A 197 17.74 8.28 0.36
CA PHE A 197 17.94 9.63 0.89
C PHE A 197 19.44 9.89 1.15
N SER A 198 20.30 9.63 0.17
CA SER A 198 21.77 9.64 0.35
C SER A 198 22.41 11.04 0.28
N ASN A 199 21.67 12.06 -0.14
CA ASN A 199 22.16 13.43 -0.32
C ASN A 199 21.33 14.43 0.51
N THR A 200 20.83 14.00 1.66
CA THR A 200 20.07 14.82 2.60
C THR A 200 20.18 14.23 4.00
N ASP A 201 20.14 15.08 5.01
CA ASP A 201 19.97 14.68 6.41
C ASP A 201 18.51 14.79 6.87
N TRP A 202 17.61 15.30 6.01
CA TRP A 202 16.22 15.58 6.33
C TRP A 202 15.27 14.98 5.30
N ILE A 203 14.18 14.42 5.80
CA ILE A 203 13.00 14.00 5.05
C ILE A 203 11.85 14.92 5.50
N PRO A 204 10.94 15.33 4.60
CA PRO A 204 9.71 15.99 5.00
C PRO A 204 9.00 15.23 6.13
N GLY A 205 8.50 15.94 7.14
CA GLY A 205 7.63 15.36 8.17
C GLY A 205 6.16 15.34 7.75
N ALA A 206 5.37 14.59 8.51
CA ALA A 206 3.91 14.58 8.38
C ALA A 206 3.26 15.90 8.84
N GLN A 207 2.03 16.17 8.40
CA GLN A 207 1.25 17.34 8.80
C GLN A 207 0.89 17.31 10.28
N PHE A 208 0.49 16.14 10.77
CA PHE A 208 0.15 15.87 12.17
C PHE A 208 1.07 14.79 12.70
N ARG A 209 1.43 14.88 13.99
CA ARG A 209 2.17 13.85 14.69
C ARG A 209 1.80 13.77 16.16
N ILE A 210 1.96 12.61 16.77
CA ILE A 210 1.78 12.40 18.20
C ILE A 210 3.15 12.15 18.82
N PRO A 211 3.60 12.95 19.80
CA PRO A 211 4.86 12.69 20.48
C PRO A 211 4.86 11.31 21.14
N ILE A 212 5.96 10.57 20.95
CA ILE A 212 6.26 9.35 21.68
C ILE A 212 7.53 9.50 22.50
N SER A 213 7.69 8.67 23.53
CA SER A 213 8.88 8.68 24.38
C SER A 213 10.17 8.48 23.57
N PRO A 214 11.28 9.14 23.96
CA PRO A 214 12.58 8.96 23.31
C PRO A 214 12.99 7.49 23.18
N ALA A 215 13.57 7.16 22.03
CA ALA A 215 14.23 5.87 21.78
C ALA A 215 15.74 6.02 22.03
N ALA A 216 16.40 4.96 22.49
CA ALA A 216 17.83 5.00 22.78
C ALA A 216 18.71 5.18 21.52
N ASP A 217 18.26 4.64 20.38
CA ASP A 217 18.97 4.68 19.09
C ASP A 217 18.01 4.92 17.90
N PRO A 218 17.44 6.14 17.79
CA PRO A 218 16.44 6.45 16.77
C PRO A 218 17.05 6.50 15.36
N VAL A 219 16.31 6.02 14.35
CA VAL A 219 16.70 6.20 12.94
C VAL A 219 16.32 7.59 12.43
N LEU A 220 15.11 8.05 12.78
CA LEU A 220 14.62 9.37 12.45
C LEU A 220 14.20 10.11 13.73
N THR A 221 14.56 11.39 13.83
CA THR A 221 14.11 12.28 14.91
C THR A 221 13.40 13.50 14.37
N VAL A 222 12.61 14.15 15.22
CA VAL A 222 11.86 15.36 14.85
C VAL A 222 12.76 16.59 14.90
N VAL A 223 12.78 17.33 13.80
CA VAL A 223 13.18 18.76 13.76
C VAL A 223 11.89 19.57 13.86
N PRO A 224 11.68 20.39 14.90
CA PRO A 224 10.40 21.08 15.12
C PRO A 224 9.97 22.00 13.97
N PRO A 225 8.67 22.31 13.86
CA PRO A 225 8.17 23.33 12.94
C PRO A 225 8.93 24.65 13.03
N TYR A 226 9.12 25.30 11.89
CA TYR A 226 9.86 26.56 11.76
C TYR A 226 9.11 27.52 10.84
N PRO A 227 9.36 28.84 10.90
CA PRO A 227 8.65 29.81 10.08
C PRO A 227 8.72 29.47 8.59
N ALA A 228 7.60 29.60 7.87
CA ALA A 228 7.57 29.37 6.42
C ALA A 228 8.11 30.58 5.65
N TYR A 229 7.82 31.79 6.15
CA TYR A 229 8.19 33.06 5.53
C TYR A 229 8.36 34.12 6.64
N PRO A 230 9.27 35.11 6.48
CA PRO A 230 10.10 35.39 5.30
C PRO A 230 11.32 34.47 5.14
N PRO A 231 11.94 34.37 3.94
CA PRO A 231 12.99 33.40 3.64
C PRO A 231 14.22 33.56 4.56
N GLU A 232 14.50 34.78 5.03
CA GLU A 232 15.61 35.11 5.91
C GLU A 232 15.52 34.44 7.29
N VAL A 233 14.33 33.93 7.68
CA VAL A 233 14.10 33.20 8.94
C VAL A 233 13.48 31.82 8.72
N SER A 234 13.41 31.36 7.46
CA SER A 234 12.83 30.07 7.08
C SER A 234 13.83 28.93 7.24
N TYR A 235 14.32 28.74 8.47
CA TYR A 235 15.24 27.68 8.84
C TYR A 235 14.91 27.16 10.26
N PRO A 236 15.21 25.88 10.57
CA PRO A 236 14.94 25.31 11.87
C PRO A 236 15.91 25.86 12.94
N PRO A 237 15.44 26.60 13.96
CA PRO A 237 16.30 27.09 15.03
C PRO A 237 16.77 25.97 15.97
N VAL A 238 16.01 24.88 16.05
CA VAL A 238 16.34 23.66 16.79
C VAL A 238 16.65 22.57 15.76
N PRO A 239 17.93 22.23 15.52
CA PRO A 239 18.32 21.35 14.41
C PRO A 239 18.12 19.86 14.70
N LYS A 240 17.80 19.48 15.95
CA LYS A 240 17.60 18.11 16.41
C LYS A 240 16.81 18.09 17.72
N THR A 241 16.03 17.05 17.92
CA THR A 241 15.47 16.66 19.23
C THR A 241 15.73 15.17 19.49
N ASP A 242 15.39 14.71 20.69
CA ASP A 242 15.37 13.28 21.02
C ASP A 242 14.00 12.63 20.76
N GLU A 243 13.05 13.37 20.17
CA GLU A 243 11.72 12.87 19.82
C GLU A 243 11.81 12.00 18.55
N PRO A 244 11.48 10.70 18.61
CA PRO A 244 11.54 9.84 17.44
C PRO A 244 10.45 10.19 16.42
N ALA A 245 10.83 10.30 15.15
CA ALA A 245 9.88 10.40 14.02
C ALA A 245 9.50 9.01 13.46
N VAL A 246 10.14 7.94 13.95
CA VAL A 246 9.81 6.54 13.70
C VAL A 246 10.26 5.70 14.90
N ALA A 247 9.47 4.72 15.29
CA ALA A 247 9.89 3.67 16.21
C ALA A 247 10.04 2.36 15.43
N LEU A 248 11.21 1.72 15.58
CA LEU A 248 11.52 0.43 14.98
C LEU A 248 11.80 -0.57 16.08
N ARG A 249 11.27 -1.79 15.91
CA ARG A 249 11.53 -2.89 16.83
C ARG A 249 11.58 -4.21 16.08
N GLU A 250 12.52 -5.06 16.47
CA GLU A 250 12.57 -6.45 16.05
C GLU A 250 12.27 -7.34 17.27
N THR A 251 11.45 -8.37 17.10
CA THR A 251 11.12 -9.32 18.17
C THR A 251 10.88 -10.70 17.56
N GLY A 252 11.79 -11.63 17.83
CA GLY A 252 11.79 -12.93 17.16
C GLY A 252 11.93 -12.75 15.64
N GLN A 253 10.93 -13.20 14.88
CA GLN A 253 10.88 -13.03 13.43
C GLN A 253 10.15 -11.76 12.98
N SER A 254 9.52 -11.02 13.89
CA SER A 254 8.71 -9.86 13.56
C SER A 254 9.53 -8.59 13.44
N ARG A 255 9.22 -7.80 12.41
CA ARG A 255 9.67 -6.41 12.24
C ARG A 255 8.48 -5.48 12.47
N LEU A 256 8.64 -4.52 13.38
CA LEU A 256 7.56 -3.66 13.86
C LEU A 256 7.97 -2.21 13.63
N ILE A 257 7.13 -1.48 12.90
CA ILE A 257 7.27 -0.05 12.65
C ILE A 257 6.06 0.68 13.20
N TYR A 258 6.31 1.74 13.96
CA TYR A 258 5.30 2.75 14.26
C TYR A 258 5.78 4.12 13.76
N LEU A 259 4.99 4.75 12.88
CA LEU A 259 5.20 6.12 12.42
C LEU A 259 4.25 7.04 13.21
N PRO A 260 4.73 7.90 14.12
CA PRO A 260 3.86 8.74 14.94
C PRO A 260 3.16 9.86 14.17
N GLY A 261 3.58 10.10 12.93
CA GLY A 261 2.96 11.06 12.02
C GLY A 261 1.95 10.45 11.07
N ASP A 262 1.01 11.25 10.56
CA ASP A 262 0.12 10.86 9.46
C ASP A 262 0.84 10.89 8.09
N VAL A 263 1.93 10.12 7.99
CA VAL A 263 2.82 10.09 6.82
C VAL A 263 2.05 9.71 5.54
N ASP A 264 1.15 8.74 5.64
CA ASP A 264 0.25 8.30 4.57
C ASP A 264 -0.69 9.42 4.12
N GLY A 265 -1.47 9.99 5.03
CA GLY A 265 -2.38 11.09 4.75
C GLY A 265 -1.67 12.35 4.21
N THR A 266 -0.49 12.64 4.74
CA THR A 266 0.33 13.77 4.29
C THR A 266 0.91 13.53 2.90
N ALA A 267 1.36 12.31 2.59
CA ALA A 267 1.82 11.95 1.25
C ALA A 267 0.73 12.19 0.21
N TRP A 268 -0.51 11.79 0.51
CA TRP A 268 -1.66 12.01 -0.37
C TRP A 268 -1.97 13.49 -0.59
N ILE A 269 -2.05 14.28 0.48
CA ILE A 269 -2.44 15.69 0.40
C ILE A 269 -1.36 16.53 -0.28
N SER A 270 -0.09 16.27 0.05
CA SER A 270 1.04 17.09 -0.43
C SER A 270 1.55 16.67 -1.81
N GLY A 271 1.31 15.42 -2.22
CA GLY A 271 1.97 14.82 -3.39
C GLY A 271 3.48 14.65 -3.21
N ASN A 272 3.99 14.71 -1.98
CA ASN A 272 5.42 14.63 -1.71
C ASN A 272 5.93 13.18 -1.86
N THR A 273 6.81 12.98 -2.84
CA THR A 273 7.33 11.67 -3.22
C THR A 273 8.30 11.07 -2.19
N ASP A 274 8.93 11.88 -1.34
CA ASP A 274 9.82 11.38 -0.28
C ASP A 274 9.01 10.63 0.80
N LEU A 275 7.79 11.08 1.11
CA LEU A 275 6.91 10.39 2.03
C LEU A 275 6.44 9.04 1.47
N SER A 276 6.10 9.01 0.18
CA SER A 276 5.79 7.74 -0.52
C SER A 276 7.00 6.80 -0.48
N ARG A 277 8.20 7.29 -0.80
CA ARG A 277 9.43 6.49 -0.76
C ARG A 277 9.73 5.94 0.63
N LEU A 278 9.55 6.75 1.69
CA LEU A 278 9.71 6.30 3.07
C LEU A 278 8.73 5.15 3.40
N LEU A 279 7.45 5.29 3.04
CA LEU A 279 6.46 4.23 3.21
C LEU A 279 6.87 2.95 2.45
N GLN A 280 7.29 3.06 1.20
CA GLN A 280 7.75 1.92 0.43
C GLN A 280 8.96 1.22 1.06
N ASN A 281 9.93 1.97 1.58
CA ASN A 281 11.09 1.38 2.26
C ASN A 281 10.69 0.71 3.58
N CYS A 282 9.76 1.29 4.33
CA CYS A 282 9.15 0.66 5.51
C CYS A 282 8.49 -0.67 5.15
N VAL A 283 7.74 -0.73 4.05
CA VAL A 283 7.10 -1.96 3.55
C VAL A 283 8.14 -3.01 3.14
N ARG A 284 9.20 -2.63 2.40
CA ARG A 284 10.30 -3.55 2.06
C ARG A 284 10.98 -4.10 3.30
N TRP A 285 11.17 -3.28 4.33
CA TRP A 285 11.81 -3.69 5.56
C TRP A 285 10.96 -4.71 6.34
N ILE A 286 9.65 -4.46 6.53
CA ILE A 286 8.77 -5.43 7.23
C ILE A 286 8.58 -6.73 6.43
N LEU A 287 8.65 -6.67 5.08
CA LEU A 287 8.66 -7.84 4.21
C LEU A 287 10.03 -8.52 4.12
N LYS A 288 11.08 -8.00 4.75
CA LYS A 288 12.45 -8.54 4.67
C LYS A 288 12.98 -8.72 3.24
N GLY A 289 12.46 -7.93 2.29
CA GLY A 289 12.75 -8.08 0.86
C GLY A 289 12.13 -9.31 0.19
N GLU A 290 11.27 -10.05 0.88
CA GLU A 290 10.57 -11.22 0.35
C GLU A 290 9.22 -10.81 -0.26
N THR A 291 9.19 -10.68 -1.58
CA THR A 291 7.94 -10.49 -2.34
C THR A 291 7.67 -11.71 -3.24
N PRO A 292 6.40 -12.16 -3.38
CA PRO A 292 6.06 -13.28 -4.25
C PRO A 292 6.33 -12.98 -5.73
N VAL A 293 6.20 -11.71 -6.11
CA VAL A 293 6.44 -11.22 -7.46
C VAL A 293 7.23 -9.92 -7.38
N THR A 294 8.24 -9.79 -8.24
CA THR A 294 8.99 -8.55 -8.47
C THR A 294 8.84 -8.15 -9.92
N ILE A 295 8.44 -6.90 -10.17
CA ILE A 295 8.24 -6.35 -11.52
C ILE A 295 9.14 -5.12 -11.67
N ARG A 296 10.05 -5.14 -12.65
CA ARG A 296 10.99 -4.03 -12.93
C ARG A 296 10.76 -3.50 -14.35
N GLY A 297 10.69 -2.18 -14.48
CA GLY A 297 10.45 -1.50 -15.75
C GLY A 297 9.91 -0.09 -15.51
N GLU A 298 9.76 0.69 -16.57
CA GLU A 298 9.17 2.04 -16.46
C GLU A 298 7.65 1.98 -16.29
N GLY A 299 7.08 3.10 -15.83
CA GLY A 299 5.63 3.27 -15.64
C GLY A 299 5.14 2.97 -14.22
N VAL A 300 3.86 3.25 -14.00
CA VAL A 300 3.15 2.93 -12.75
C VAL A 300 2.26 1.73 -13.01
N ILE A 301 2.54 0.62 -12.31
CA ILE A 301 1.81 -0.64 -12.46
C ILE A 301 1.20 -1.04 -11.13
N GLU A 302 -0.11 -1.26 -11.13
CA GLU A 302 -0.75 -2.07 -10.09
C GLU A 302 -0.77 -3.53 -10.52
N SER A 303 -0.48 -4.42 -9.58
CA SER A 303 -0.40 -5.85 -9.85
C SER A 303 -1.18 -6.68 -8.84
N PHE A 304 -1.88 -7.69 -9.36
CA PHE A 304 -2.57 -8.71 -8.59
C PHE A 304 -2.08 -10.07 -9.06
N ALA A 305 -1.93 -11.03 -8.15
CA ALA A 305 -1.63 -12.40 -8.55
C ALA A 305 -2.53 -13.40 -7.84
N TRP A 306 -3.11 -14.29 -8.63
CA TRP A 306 -4.05 -15.30 -8.18
C TRP A 306 -3.56 -16.69 -8.53
N GLU A 307 -3.71 -17.61 -7.60
CA GLU A 307 -3.86 -19.02 -7.93
C GLU A 307 -5.28 -19.21 -8.50
N THR A 308 -5.38 -19.85 -9.66
CA THR A 308 -6.62 -19.95 -10.45
C THR A 308 -6.92 -21.41 -10.79
N LYS A 309 -8.02 -21.66 -11.50
CA LYS A 309 -8.34 -22.99 -12.04
C LYS A 309 -7.28 -23.48 -13.03
N ALA A 310 -6.73 -22.60 -13.86
CA ALA A 310 -5.78 -22.95 -14.93
C ALA A 310 -4.30 -22.95 -14.51
N GLY A 311 -3.95 -22.32 -13.39
CA GLY A 311 -2.56 -22.08 -13.00
C GLY A 311 -2.47 -20.80 -12.18
N ILE A 312 -1.47 -19.97 -12.43
CA ILE A 312 -1.35 -18.64 -11.81
C ILE A 312 -1.70 -17.56 -12.83
N ALA A 313 -2.45 -16.55 -12.42
CA ALA A 313 -2.69 -15.35 -13.22
C ALA A 313 -2.07 -14.14 -12.53
N LEU A 314 -1.11 -13.48 -13.18
CA LEU A 314 -0.56 -12.19 -12.78
C LEU A 314 -1.17 -11.09 -13.64
N HIS A 315 -1.95 -10.24 -13.02
CA HIS A 315 -2.60 -9.09 -13.62
C HIS A 315 -1.70 -7.87 -13.50
N LEU A 316 -1.53 -7.13 -14.59
CA LEU A 316 -0.70 -5.93 -14.66
C LEU A 316 -1.52 -4.78 -15.25
N LEU A 317 -1.91 -3.82 -14.43
CA LEU A 317 -2.66 -2.64 -14.85
C LEU A 317 -1.72 -1.46 -15.00
N ASN A 318 -1.74 -0.82 -16.16
CA ASN A 318 -0.90 0.35 -16.42
C ASN A 318 -1.65 1.64 -16.05
N TYR A 319 -1.25 2.23 -14.92
CA TYR A 319 -1.76 3.52 -14.44
C TYR A 319 -0.94 4.73 -14.91
N THR A 320 0.03 4.54 -15.80
CA THR A 320 0.84 5.63 -16.35
C THR A 320 -0.06 6.62 -17.10
N ASN A 321 -0.45 7.69 -16.42
CA ASN A 321 -1.35 8.71 -16.93
C ASN A 321 -1.15 10.03 -16.17
N PRO A 322 -1.18 11.20 -16.83
CA PRO A 322 -1.13 12.49 -16.15
C PRO A 322 -2.23 12.73 -15.11
N ASN A 323 -3.37 12.04 -15.22
CA ASN A 323 -4.51 12.11 -14.30
C ASN A 323 -4.73 10.79 -13.53
N MET A 324 -3.68 10.02 -13.25
CA MET A 324 -3.77 8.72 -12.56
C MET A 324 -4.69 8.71 -11.32
N HIS A 325 -4.70 9.80 -10.54
CA HIS A 325 -5.53 9.90 -9.33
C HIS A 325 -7.02 10.24 -9.59
N LYS A 326 -7.43 10.32 -10.86
CA LYS A 326 -8.80 10.64 -11.28
C LYS A 326 -9.32 9.53 -12.19
N GLY A 327 -10.58 9.15 -12.02
CA GLY A 327 -11.20 8.07 -12.80
C GLY A 327 -11.39 8.36 -14.30
N TRP A 328 -11.14 9.58 -14.78
CA TRP A 328 -11.31 9.94 -16.19
C TRP A 328 -10.02 9.75 -16.99
N ILE A 329 -9.86 8.57 -17.57
CA ILE A 329 -8.76 8.27 -18.49
C ILE A 329 -9.13 8.77 -19.89
N ARG A 330 -8.30 9.65 -20.45
CA ARG A 330 -8.48 10.19 -21.81
C ARG A 330 -7.81 9.32 -22.87
N ASP A 331 -6.58 8.91 -22.58
CA ASP A 331 -5.73 8.09 -23.43
C ASP A 331 -4.96 7.07 -22.58
N PHE A 332 -4.57 5.95 -23.19
CA PHE A 332 -3.66 4.98 -22.59
C PHE A 332 -2.25 5.19 -23.11
N TYR A 333 -1.29 5.37 -22.20
CA TYR A 333 0.12 5.57 -22.54
C TYR A 333 0.87 4.25 -22.36
N ALA A 334 1.10 3.55 -23.47
CA ALA A 334 1.74 2.24 -23.40
C ALA A 334 3.15 2.33 -22.80
N ILE A 335 3.44 1.41 -21.88
CA ILE A 335 4.76 1.25 -21.26
C ILE A 335 5.51 0.09 -21.92
N GLY A 336 6.84 0.19 -21.90
CA GLY A 336 7.74 -0.78 -22.51
C GLY A 336 7.90 -2.06 -21.69
N GLU A 337 8.99 -2.78 -21.99
CA GLU A 337 9.29 -4.09 -21.42
C GLU A 337 9.29 -4.07 -19.88
N GLN A 338 8.62 -5.04 -19.28
CA GLN A 338 8.62 -5.30 -17.84
C GLN A 338 9.29 -6.64 -17.57
N HIS A 339 10.31 -6.63 -16.73
CA HIS A 339 10.99 -7.83 -16.23
C HIS A 339 10.25 -8.33 -15.01
N VAL A 340 9.77 -9.57 -15.06
CA VAL A 340 9.02 -10.20 -13.97
C VAL A 340 9.82 -11.37 -13.41
N GLU A 341 9.99 -11.39 -12.10
CA GLU A 341 10.45 -12.54 -11.32
C GLU A 341 9.31 -12.96 -10.39
N MET A 342 8.89 -14.22 -10.47
CA MET A 342 7.82 -14.77 -9.64
C MET A 342 8.31 -16.02 -8.92
N ARG A 343 8.14 -16.04 -7.59
CA ARG A 343 8.31 -17.24 -6.79
C ARG A 343 7.04 -18.08 -6.91
N LEU A 344 7.20 -19.31 -7.39
CA LEU A 344 6.10 -20.25 -7.54
C LEU A 344 5.69 -20.80 -6.16
N PRO A 345 4.39 -20.86 -5.84
CA PRO A 345 3.91 -21.61 -4.69
C PRO A 345 4.27 -23.09 -4.79
N ASP A 346 4.41 -23.75 -3.65
CA ASP A 346 4.78 -25.17 -3.59
C ASP A 346 3.90 -26.05 -4.49
N GLY A 347 4.53 -27.01 -5.16
CA GLY A 347 3.86 -27.97 -6.05
C GLY A 347 3.51 -27.43 -7.44
N HIS A 348 3.68 -26.13 -7.72
CA HIS A 348 3.43 -25.59 -9.05
C HIS A 348 4.56 -25.94 -10.03
N ARG A 349 4.17 -26.34 -11.24
CA ARG A 349 5.05 -26.52 -12.40
C ARG A 349 4.66 -25.52 -13.45
N VAL A 350 5.64 -25.06 -14.22
CA VAL A 350 5.43 -24.11 -15.32
C VAL A 350 5.87 -24.78 -16.61
N SER A 351 4.95 -24.85 -17.55
CA SER A 351 5.10 -25.37 -18.90
C SER A 351 5.07 -24.24 -19.93
N ALA A 352 4.32 -23.16 -19.67
CA ALA A 352 4.27 -21.99 -20.53
C ALA A 352 3.95 -20.71 -19.74
N ILE A 353 4.33 -19.57 -20.32
CA ILE A 353 3.90 -18.24 -19.90
C ILE A 353 3.20 -17.57 -21.07
N GLN A 354 1.92 -17.24 -20.87
CA GLN A 354 1.04 -16.71 -21.89
C GLN A 354 0.55 -15.31 -21.52
N LEU A 355 0.57 -14.40 -22.48
CA LEU A 355 0.03 -13.05 -22.38
C LEU A 355 -1.39 -13.09 -22.94
N LEU A 356 -2.40 -12.97 -22.08
CA LEU A 356 -3.80 -13.18 -22.48
C LEU A 356 -4.39 -12.00 -23.25
N ARG A 357 -3.91 -10.77 -23.01
CA ARG A 357 -4.37 -9.60 -23.78
C ARG A 357 -3.72 -9.55 -25.15
N GLN A 358 -2.43 -9.90 -25.22
CA GLN A 358 -1.67 -9.98 -26.48
C GLN A 358 -1.85 -11.29 -27.23
N GLU A 359 -2.53 -12.28 -26.64
CA GLU A 359 -2.76 -13.63 -27.19
C GLU A 359 -1.46 -14.27 -27.74
N SER A 360 -0.38 -14.20 -26.95
CA SER A 360 0.95 -14.70 -27.32
C SER A 360 1.64 -15.43 -26.18
N SER A 361 2.73 -16.14 -26.45
CA SER A 361 3.56 -16.80 -25.44
C SER A 361 4.94 -16.14 -25.38
N VAL A 362 5.53 -16.08 -24.19
CA VAL A 362 6.88 -15.54 -23.97
C VAL A 362 7.81 -16.61 -23.41
N PRO A 363 9.11 -16.57 -23.77
CA PRO A 363 10.09 -17.44 -23.15
C PRO A 363 10.26 -17.11 -21.67
N PHE A 364 10.66 -18.10 -20.89
CA PHE A 364 10.95 -17.95 -19.47
C PHE A 364 12.17 -18.76 -19.05
N GLU A 365 12.84 -18.28 -18.01
CA GLU A 365 13.94 -18.96 -17.34
C GLU A 365 13.45 -19.43 -15.98
N ARG A 366 13.93 -20.59 -15.53
CA ARG A 366 13.58 -21.14 -14.22
C ARG A 366 14.84 -21.41 -13.41
N HIS A 367 14.88 -20.86 -12.21
CA HIS A 367 15.92 -21.07 -11.22
C HIS A 367 15.28 -21.54 -9.91
N GLY A 368 15.24 -22.86 -9.70
CA GLY A 368 14.58 -23.45 -8.54
C GLY A 368 13.07 -23.24 -8.56
N ASP A 369 12.56 -22.52 -7.57
CA ASP A 369 11.16 -22.10 -7.40
C ASP A 369 10.85 -20.75 -8.04
N VAL A 370 11.84 -20.05 -8.60
CA VAL A 370 11.64 -18.75 -9.26
C VAL A 370 11.56 -18.92 -10.77
N VAL A 371 10.57 -18.27 -11.40
CA VAL A 371 10.49 -18.09 -12.85
C VAL A 371 10.69 -16.63 -13.22
N ALA A 372 11.48 -16.39 -14.26
CA ALA A 372 11.79 -15.07 -14.78
C ALA A 372 11.38 -14.96 -16.25
N PHE A 373 10.71 -13.87 -16.62
CA PHE A 373 10.23 -13.64 -17.98
C PHE A 373 10.03 -12.14 -18.25
N ARG A 374 9.69 -11.81 -19.49
CA ARG A 374 9.52 -10.43 -19.96
C ARG A 374 8.12 -10.23 -20.54
N VAL A 375 7.46 -9.15 -20.13
CA VAL A 375 6.23 -8.66 -20.75
C VAL A 375 6.61 -7.48 -21.65
N PRO A 376 6.60 -7.62 -22.98
CA PRO A 376 7.26 -6.67 -23.89
C PRO A 376 6.61 -5.28 -23.93
N LYS A 377 5.29 -5.22 -23.67
CA LYS A 377 4.50 -3.99 -23.72
C LYS A 377 3.22 -4.16 -22.90
N ILE A 378 2.79 -3.09 -22.23
CA ILE A 378 1.47 -3.02 -21.58
C ILE A 378 0.81 -1.71 -22.01
N VAL A 379 -0.37 -1.78 -22.62
CA VAL A 379 -1.12 -0.58 -23.02
C VAL A 379 -1.93 -0.05 -21.84
N ASP A 380 -3.00 -0.74 -21.49
CA ASP A 380 -3.84 -0.47 -20.33
C ASP A 380 -3.80 -1.64 -19.32
N TYR A 381 -3.71 -2.86 -19.84
CA TYR A 381 -3.83 -4.06 -19.04
C TYR A 381 -3.19 -5.27 -19.73
N GLU A 382 -2.55 -6.14 -18.96
CA GLU A 382 -2.10 -7.46 -19.39
C GLU A 382 -2.39 -8.48 -18.29
N VAL A 383 -2.69 -9.72 -18.69
CA VAL A 383 -2.76 -10.86 -17.77
C VAL A 383 -1.74 -11.89 -18.22
N VAL A 384 -0.79 -12.17 -17.35
CA VAL A 384 0.20 -13.21 -17.55
C VAL A 384 -0.33 -14.49 -16.92
N ALA A 385 -0.70 -15.46 -17.75
CA ALA A 385 -1.02 -16.80 -17.32
C ALA A 385 0.26 -17.66 -17.24
N VAL A 386 0.53 -18.19 -16.07
CA VAL A 386 1.62 -19.12 -15.79
C VAL A 386 0.98 -20.51 -15.60
N VAL A 387 1.16 -21.39 -16.59
CA VAL A 387 0.44 -22.68 -16.72
C VAL A 387 1.34 -23.90 -16.64
#